data_AF-A0A399QY19-F1
#
_entry.id   AF-A0A399QY19-F1
#
_cell.length_a   1.000
_cell.length_b   1.000
_cell.length_c   1.000
_cell.angle_alpha   90.00
_cell.angle_beta   90.00
_cell.angle_gamma   90.00
#
_symmetry.space_group_name_H-M   'P 1'
#
loop_
_entity.id
_entity.type
_entity.pdbx_description
1 polymer ?
#
loop_
_entity_poly.entity_id
_entity_poly.type
_entity_poly.pdbx_seq_one_letter_code
_entity_poly.pdbx_strand_id
1 'polypeptide(L)'
;MANRSDLLFRGRFLHRFSIWMAVHAAHLVAPTQGHTHRLQENSTINPNLNRGYADTPLHARNRAMYAPMQARRWTRGRFSVKRRPMSPEILTAFADRFGVFVFAISGGVLAVRKEMDLLGVIVLAFLPAIGGGTMRDLLLGAPVFWLSDTLTLVLAIAGGLTAFLFYRFVSQFRALRWPDAVGMSLFAVTGAAKAMSLGHGFIVVVIMGAITASAGGLLRDVIANEEPLVLKEGELYATCALAGSAVYFGAISLGAPEAIAFAAGMATAFISRAMAIIFGIKLPRAKGKL
;
A
#
# COMPACT_ATOMS: atom_id res chain seq x y z
N MET A 1 38.87 0.84 5.16
CA MET A 1 38.87 0.26 6.52
C MET A 1 37.59 0.70 7.22
N ALA A 2 36.59 -0.17 7.37
CA ALA A 2 35.33 0.17 8.04
C ALA A 2 35.54 0.18 9.57
N ASN A 3 35.02 1.21 10.24
CA ASN A 3 35.24 1.48 11.65
C ASN A 3 34.55 0.40 12.53
N ARG A 4 35.21 -0.06 13.59
CA ARG A 4 34.76 -1.18 14.45
C ARG A 4 33.38 -0.95 15.09
N SER A 5 32.94 0.31 15.23
CA SER A 5 31.62 0.68 15.76
C SER A 5 30.46 0.35 14.80
N ASP A 6 30.66 0.51 13.48
CA ASP A 6 29.62 0.24 12.47
C ASP A 6 29.34 -1.25 12.31
N LEU A 7 30.38 -2.09 12.46
CA LEU A 7 30.25 -3.55 12.43
C LEU A 7 29.45 -4.07 13.64
N LEU A 8 29.63 -3.46 14.82
CA LEU A 8 28.91 -3.83 16.04
C LEU A 8 27.44 -3.36 16.05
N PHE A 9 27.12 -2.27 15.34
CA PHE A 9 25.74 -1.81 15.18
C PHE A 9 24.98 -2.65 14.14
N ARG A 10 25.61 -2.93 12.99
CA ARG A 10 25.07 -3.82 11.96
C ARG A 10 24.82 -5.24 12.48
N GLY A 11 25.73 -5.81 13.27
CA GLY A 11 25.55 -7.13 13.87
C GLY A 11 24.38 -7.20 14.84
N ARG A 12 24.18 -6.17 15.67
CA ARG A 12 23.07 -6.13 16.65
C ARG A 12 21.71 -5.87 15.98
N PHE A 13 21.66 -5.08 14.91
CA PHE A 13 20.44 -4.85 14.14
C PHE A 13 20.01 -6.11 13.38
N LEU A 14 20.94 -6.77 12.69
CA LEU A 14 20.67 -8.00 11.96
C LEU A 14 20.22 -9.15 12.88
N HIS A 15 20.83 -9.27 14.06
CA HIS A 15 20.43 -10.28 15.05
C HIS A 15 19.04 -10.01 15.66
N ARG A 16 18.67 -8.74 15.89
CA ARG A 16 17.32 -8.38 16.35
C ARG A 16 16.27 -8.54 15.24
N PHE A 17 16.64 -8.27 13.99
CA PHE A 17 15.77 -8.43 12.84
C PHE A 17 15.51 -9.91 12.51
N SER A 18 16.52 -10.78 12.62
CA SER A 18 16.34 -12.22 12.41
C SER A 18 15.52 -12.89 13.52
N ILE A 19 15.65 -12.47 14.79
CA ILE A 19 14.76 -12.92 15.87
C ILE A 19 13.32 -12.44 15.62
N TRP A 20 13.14 -11.18 15.19
CA TRP A 20 11.81 -10.65 14.87
C TRP A 20 11.15 -11.38 13.69
N MET A 21 11.91 -11.72 12.64
CA MET A 21 11.45 -12.55 11.51
C MET A 21 11.13 -13.98 11.93
N ALA A 22 11.95 -14.61 12.77
CA ALA A 22 11.70 -15.98 13.23
C ALA A 22 10.41 -16.09 14.07
N VAL A 23 10.12 -15.07 14.91
CA VAL A 23 8.91 -15.02 15.72
C VAL A 23 7.66 -14.71 14.88
N HIS A 24 7.77 -13.95 13.80
CA HIS A 24 6.62 -13.62 12.92
C HIS A 24 6.40 -14.61 11.77
N ALA A 25 7.42 -15.35 11.34
CA ALA A 25 7.29 -16.41 10.34
C ALA A 25 6.51 -17.63 10.88
N ALA A 26 6.57 -17.88 12.20
CA ALA A 26 5.83 -18.96 12.86
C ALA A 26 4.29 -18.77 12.82
N HIS A 27 3.80 -17.57 12.50
CA HIS A 27 2.37 -17.28 12.36
C HIS A 27 1.85 -17.35 10.92
N LEU A 28 2.70 -17.58 9.92
CA LEU A 28 2.33 -17.52 8.50
C LEU A 28 2.39 -18.87 7.76
N VAL A 29 2.72 -19.97 8.47
CA VAL A 29 2.67 -21.33 7.90
C VAL A 29 1.99 -22.27 8.90
N ALA A 30 0.67 -22.32 8.86
CA ALA A 30 -0.09 -23.47 9.37
C ALA A 30 -1.02 -23.96 8.24
N PRO A 31 -0.86 -25.19 7.74
CA PRO A 31 -1.69 -25.74 6.68
C PRO A 31 -3.08 -26.11 7.22
N THR A 32 -4.12 -25.61 6.58
CA THR A 32 -5.50 -26.07 6.73
C THR A 32 -5.74 -27.30 5.86
N GLN A 33 -5.41 -28.49 6.37
CA GLN A 33 -5.89 -29.77 5.82
C GLN A 33 -6.14 -30.79 6.95
N GLY A 34 -7.41 -31.17 7.11
CA GLY A 34 -7.84 -32.54 7.41
C GLY A 34 -7.51 -33.18 8.77
N HIS A 35 -8.32 -32.91 9.80
CA HIS A 35 -8.55 -33.87 10.89
C HIS A 35 -10.00 -33.81 11.41
N THR A 36 -10.95 -34.28 10.59
CA THR A 36 -12.34 -34.58 11.01
C THR A 36 -12.70 -36.07 10.89
N HIS A 37 -11.72 -36.96 10.70
CA HIS A 37 -11.93 -38.41 10.73
C HIS A 37 -10.93 -39.08 11.69
N ARG A 38 -11.05 -38.81 13.00
CA ARG A 38 -10.46 -39.69 14.05
C ARG A 38 -11.01 -39.50 15.47
N LEU A 39 -12.25 -39.01 15.60
CA LEU A 39 -12.97 -38.93 16.88
C LEU A 39 -14.34 -39.60 16.79
N GLN A 40 -14.40 -40.78 16.18
CA GLN A 40 -15.61 -41.61 16.14
C GLN A 40 -15.35 -43.10 16.44
N GLU A 41 -14.16 -43.42 16.97
CA GLU A 41 -13.71 -44.80 17.19
C GLU A 41 -13.15 -45.03 18.59
N ASN A 42 -13.80 -44.46 19.62
CA ASN A 42 -13.62 -44.96 20.99
C ASN A 42 -14.86 -44.69 21.86
N SER A 43 -15.99 -45.24 21.41
CA SER A 43 -17.25 -45.27 22.16
C SER A 43 -17.48 -46.64 22.82
N THR A 44 -16.44 -47.21 23.45
CA THR A 44 -16.55 -48.50 24.17
C THR A 44 -15.88 -48.55 25.54
N ILE A 45 -15.64 -47.41 26.20
CA ILE A 45 -15.09 -47.40 27.57
C ILE A 45 -16.00 -46.64 28.54
N ASN A 46 -16.81 -47.43 29.26
CA ASN A 46 -17.44 -47.21 30.57
C ASN A 46 -17.97 -45.79 30.94
N PRO A 47 -19.29 -45.53 30.91
CA PRO A 47 -19.87 -44.19 31.15
C PRO A 47 -19.89 -43.74 32.62
N ASN A 48 -19.37 -44.51 33.58
CA ASN A 48 -19.45 -44.18 35.01
C ASN A 48 -18.18 -43.59 35.63
N LEU A 49 -17.09 -43.41 34.86
CA LEU A 49 -15.81 -42.94 35.41
C LEU A 49 -15.59 -41.41 35.35
N ASN A 50 -16.45 -40.65 34.66
CA ASN A 50 -16.20 -39.23 34.39
C ASN A 50 -17.22 -38.24 35.01
N ARG A 51 -18.07 -38.70 35.93
CA ARG A 51 -19.03 -37.82 36.63
C ARG A 51 -18.43 -37.03 37.79
N GLY A 52 -17.25 -37.39 38.27
CA GLY A 52 -16.64 -36.77 39.45
C GLY A 52 -15.69 -35.59 39.18
N TYR A 53 -15.29 -35.36 37.92
CA TYR A 53 -14.24 -34.39 37.59
C TYR A 53 -14.78 -33.11 36.88
N ALA A 54 -16.01 -33.15 36.36
CA ALA A 54 -16.58 -32.05 35.58
C ALA A 54 -17.24 -30.93 36.41
N ASP A 55 -17.48 -31.18 37.71
CA ASP A 55 -18.36 -30.34 38.54
C ASP A 55 -17.62 -29.52 39.62
N THR A 56 -16.32 -29.26 39.45
CA THR A 56 -15.60 -28.34 40.35
C THR A 56 -15.84 -26.86 39.99
N PRO A 57 -16.08 -25.97 40.98
CA PRO A 57 -16.35 -24.54 40.74
C PRO A 57 -15.24 -23.81 39.97
N LEU A 58 -14.01 -24.33 39.99
CA LEU A 58 -12.86 -23.79 39.27
C LEU A 58 -13.02 -23.89 37.74
N HIS A 59 -13.64 -24.97 37.23
CA HIS A 59 -13.84 -25.17 35.79
C HIS A 59 -14.95 -24.31 35.20
N ALA A 60 -15.95 -23.91 36.00
CA ALA A 60 -16.97 -22.94 35.59
C ALA A 60 -16.39 -21.53 35.44
N ARG A 61 -15.48 -21.13 36.35
CA ARG A 61 -14.76 -19.84 36.27
C ARG A 61 -13.83 -19.76 35.06
N ASN A 62 -13.09 -20.82 34.74
CA ASN A 62 -12.20 -20.83 33.59
C ASN A 62 -12.96 -20.82 32.25
N ARG A 63 -14.15 -21.45 32.15
CA ARG A 63 -14.99 -21.37 30.94
C ARG A 63 -15.48 -19.96 30.63
N ALA A 64 -15.73 -19.14 31.64
CA ALA A 64 -16.09 -17.73 31.47
C ALA A 64 -14.89 -16.86 31.04
N MET A 65 -13.67 -17.24 31.44
CA MET A 65 -12.44 -16.50 31.14
C MET A 65 -11.91 -16.75 29.72
N TYR A 66 -12.14 -17.95 29.16
CA TYR A 66 -11.75 -18.34 27.80
C TYR A 66 -12.91 -18.39 26.80
N ALA A 67 -14.06 -17.80 27.13
CA ALA A 67 -15.10 -17.58 26.14
C ALA A 67 -14.51 -16.76 24.97
N PRO A 68 -14.68 -17.19 23.71
CA PRO A 68 -14.03 -16.53 22.58
C PRO A 68 -14.44 -15.05 22.55
N MET A 69 -13.44 -14.17 22.52
CA MET A 69 -13.53 -12.71 22.30
C MET A 69 -14.21 -12.31 20.96
N GLN A 70 -14.89 -13.23 20.28
CA GLN A 70 -15.58 -13.00 19.01
C GLN A 70 -17.01 -12.48 19.16
N ALA A 71 -17.50 -12.28 20.39
CA ALA A 71 -18.87 -11.78 20.63
C ALA A 71 -18.94 -10.31 21.10
N ARG A 72 -17.85 -9.53 21.02
CA ARG A 72 -17.97 -8.06 21.07
C ARG A 72 -18.33 -7.54 19.68
N ARG A 73 -19.61 -7.77 19.37
CA ARG A 73 -20.37 -7.15 18.29
C ARG A 73 -20.14 -5.65 18.36
N TRP A 74 -19.21 -5.14 17.55
CA TRP A 74 -19.09 -3.72 17.26
C TRP A 74 -20.49 -3.21 16.99
N THR A 75 -20.99 -2.38 17.91
CA THR A 75 -22.21 -1.60 17.71
C THR A 75 -21.93 -0.71 16.51
N ARG A 76 -22.28 -1.21 15.32
CA ARG A 76 -22.38 -0.45 14.09
C ARG A 76 -23.33 0.70 14.40
N GLY A 77 -22.77 1.86 14.74
CA GLY A 77 -23.38 3.12 14.40
C GLY A 77 -23.73 3.00 12.92
N ARG A 78 -25.03 2.97 12.65
CA ARG A 78 -25.59 2.72 11.33
C ARG A 78 -25.33 3.97 10.49
N PHE A 79 -24.08 4.15 10.07
CA PHE A 79 -23.75 4.95 8.90
C PHE A 79 -24.36 4.20 7.72
N SER A 80 -25.63 4.49 7.45
CA SER A 80 -26.28 4.11 6.21
C SER A 80 -25.60 4.92 5.11
N VAL A 81 -24.46 4.43 4.66
CA VAL A 81 -23.82 4.89 3.43
C VAL A 81 -24.83 4.55 2.35
N LYS A 82 -25.56 5.57 1.89
CA LYS A 82 -26.32 5.51 0.65
C LYS A 82 -25.32 5.06 -0.39
N ARG A 83 -25.37 3.78 -0.80
CA ARG A 83 -24.56 3.22 -1.88
C ARG A 83 -24.82 4.10 -3.09
N ARG A 84 -23.95 5.07 -3.33
CA ARG A 84 -24.02 5.86 -4.55
C ARG A 84 -23.78 4.86 -5.69
N PRO A 85 -24.63 4.83 -6.73
CA PRO A 85 -24.43 3.94 -7.85
C PRO A 85 -23.01 4.18 -8.40
N MET A 86 -22.26 3.10 -8.62
CA MET A 86 -20.95 3.16 -9.24
C MET A 86 -21.11 3.63 -10.69
N SER A 87 -20.46 4.74 -11.07
CA SER A 87 -19.89 5.02 -12.41
C SER A 87 -19.49 6.51 -12.52
N PRO A 88 -18.36 6.82 -13.18
CA PRO A 88 -17.82 6.16 -14.37
C PRO A 88 -16.67 5.18 -14.08
N GLU A 89 -16.97 3.88 -14.06
CA GLU A 89 -15.97 2.79 -13.90
C GLU A 89 -14.81 2.92 -14.89
N ILE A 90 -15.07 3.48 -16.06
CA ILE A 90 -14.09 3.60 -17.15
C ILE A 90 -12.97 4.58 -16.77
N LEU A 91 -13.29 5.73 -16.16
CA LEU A 91 -12.28 6.76 -15.89
C LEU A 91 -11.30 6.31 -14.81
N THR A 92 -11.82 5.77 -13.70
CA THR A 92 -11.02 5.26 -12.60
C THR A 92 -10.27 3.99 -13.01
N ALA A 93 -10.89 3.05 -13.74
CA ALA A 93 -10.19 1.88 -14.25
C ALA A 93 -9.09 2.24 -15.26
N PHE A 94 -9.36 3.20 -16.15
CA PHE A 94 -8.35 3.73 -17.06
C PHE A 94 -7.20 4.38 -16.29
N ALA A 95 -7.51 5.25 -15.32
CA ALA A 95 -6.52 5.92 -14.50
C ALA A 95 -5.66 4.95 -13.67
N ASP A 96 -6.26 3.92 -13.08
CA ASP A 96 -5.53 2.88 -12.34
C ASP A 96 -4.58 2.12 -13.29
N ARG A 97 -5.07 1.63 -14.43
CA ARG A 97 -4.27 0.88 -15.41
C ARG A 97 -3.14 1.72 -16.02
N PHE A 98 -3.46 2.94 -16.43
CA PHE A 98 -2.48 3.87 -16.96
C PHE A 98 -1.46 4.29 -15.90
N GLY A 99 -1.91 4.54 -14.67
CA GLY A 99 -1.04 4.84 -13.54
C GLY A 99 -0.07 3.69 -13.22
N VAL A 100 -0.54 2.45 -13.23
CA VAL A 100 0.28 1.23 -13.07
C VAL A 100 1.38 1.17 -14.13
N PHE A 101 1.03 1.36 -15.41
CA PHE A 101 2.00 1.35 -16.51
C PHE A 101 3.05 2.46 -16.35
N VAL A 102 2.62 3.69 -16.07
CA VAL A 102 3.52 4.85 -15.92
C VAL A 102 4.43 4.71 -14.69
N PHE A 103 3.91 4.21 -13.56
CA PHE A 103 4.74 3.94 -12.39
C PHE A 103 5.72 2.79 -12.61
N ALA A 104 5.32 1.75 -13.34
CA ALA A 104 6.21 0.67 -13.73
C ALA A 104 7.39 1.18 -14.58
N ILE A 105 7.16 2.11 -15.50
CA ILE A 105 8.25 2.79 -16.23
C ILE A 105 9.21 3.46 -15.25
N SER A 106 8.69 4.16 -14.25
CA SER A 106 9.53 4.83 -13.23
C SER A 106 10.41 3.83 -12.47
N GLY A 107 9.85 2.72 -12.00
CA GLY A 107 10.62 1.64 -11.37
C GLY A 107 11.66 1.02 -12.30
N GLY A 108 11.26 0.69 -13.53
CA GLY A 108 12.16 0.09 -14.52
C GLY A 108 13.32 1.02 -14.90
N VAL A 109 13.08 2.32 -15.04
CA VAL A 109 14.14 3.31 -15.33
C VAL A 109 15.17 3.35 -14.22
N LEU A 110 14.74 3.29 -12.95
CA LEU A 110 15.68 3.24 -11.83
C LEU A 110 16.48 1.93 -11.82
N ALA A 111 15.84 0.80 -12.13
CA ALA A 111 16.52 -0.49 -12.21
C ALA A 111 17.60 -0.52 -13.29
N VAL A 112 17.29 0.01 -14.49
CA VAL A 112 18.27 0.10 -15.57
C VAL A 112 19.43 1.03 -15.20
N ARG A 113 19.16 2.14 -14.50
CA ARG A 113 20.21 3.03 -13.96
C ARG A 113 21.12 2.35 -12.94
N LYS A 114 20.59 1.35 -12.23
CA LYS A 114 21.31 0.53 -11.25
C LYS A 114 21.93 -0.72 -11.88
N GLU A 115 21.93 -0.83 -13.22
CA GLU A 115 22.51 -1.94 -13.97
C GLU A 115 21.95 -3.30 -13.54
N MET A 116 20.67 -3.33 -13.14
CA MET A 116 19.97 -4.57 -12.80
C MET A 116 19.66 -5.39 -14.05
N ASP A 117 19.60 -6.72 -13.89
CA ASP A 117 19.17 -7.63 -14.94
C ASP A 117 17.65 -7.50 -15.22
N LEU A 118 17.15 -8.18 -16.26
CA LEU A 118 15.75 -8.10 -16.65
C LEU A 118 14.80 -8.46 -15.50
N LEU A 119 15.14 -9.47 -14.71
CA LEU A 119 14.35 -9.86 -13.55
C LEU A 119 14.30 -8.73 -12.52
N GLY A 120 15.45 -8.14 -12.18
CA GLY A 120 15.54 -6.99 -11.30
C GLY A 120 14.73 -5.79 -11.80
N VAL A 121 14.72 -5.54 -13.11
CA VAL A 121 13.91 -4.48 -13.73
C VAL A 121 12.42 -4.72 -13.55
N ILE A 122 11.96 -5.94 -13.80
CA ILE A 122 10.55 -6.29 -13.61
C ILE A 122 10.16 -6.20 -12.13
N VAL A 123 10.97 -6.74 -11.23
CA VAL A 123 10.72 -6.68 -9.77
C VAL A 123 10.65 -5.23 -9.29
N LEU A 124 11.61 -4.39 -9.66
CA LEU A 124 11.64 -2.99 -9.24
C LEU A 124 10.52 -2.17 -9.90
N ALA A 125 10.04 -2.55 -11.09
CA ALA A 125 8.88 -1.94 -11.74
C ALA A 125 7.56 -2.26 -11.02
N PHE A 126 7.41 -3.46 -10.43
CA PHE A 126 6.23 -3.81 -9.66
C PHE A 126 6.04 -2.96 -8.41
N LEU A 127 7.13 -2.61 -7.71
CA LEU A 127 7.06 -1.86 -6.45
C LEU A 127 6.25 -0.56 -6.56
N PRO A 128 6.55 0.37 -7.49
CA PRO A 128 5.75 1.57 -7.67
C PRO A 128 4.40 1.30 -8.33
N ALA A 129 4.31 0.31 -9.23
CA ALA A 129 3.11 0.04 -10.01
C ALA A 129 1.95 -0.50 -9.16
N ILE A 130 2.23 -1.41 -8.22
CA ILE A 130 1.20 -2.07 -7.40
C ILE A 130 1.38 -1.86 -5.89
N GLY A 131 2.55 -1.43 -5.41
CA GLY A 131 2.83 -1.33 -3.98
C GLY A 131 1.95 -0.29 -3.26
N GLY A 132 1.75 0.88 -3.87
CA GLY A 132 0.89 1.93 -3.31
C GLY A 132 -0.58 1.50 -3.18
N GLY A 133 -1.15 0.96 -4.27
CA GLY A 133 -2.52 0.41 -4.28
C GLY A 133 -2.69 -0.77 -3.34
N THR A 134 -1.67 -1.64 -3.22
CA THR A 134 -1.69 -2.76 -2.26
C THR A 134 -1.75 -2.25 -0.82
N MET A 135 -0.89 -1.28 -0.46
CA MET A 135 -0.91 -0.69 0.88
C MET A 135 -2.25 -0.02 1.19
N ARG A 136 -2.81 0.72 0.24
CA ARG A 136 -4.16 1.30 0.33
C ARG A 136 -5.21 0.23 0.63
N ASP A 137 -5.26 -0.83 -0.19
CA ASP A 137 -6.30 -1.84 -0.09
C ASP A 137 -6.21 -2.60 1.25
N LEU A 138 -4.99 -2.93 1.70
CA LEU A 138 -4.76 -3.54 3.01
C LEU A 138 -5.19 -2.63 4.18
N LEU A 139 -4.86 -1.33 4.14
CA LEU A 139 -5.24 -0.38 5.18
C LEU A 139 -6.75 -0.13 5.24
N LEU A 140 -7.43 -0.21 4.09
CA LEU A 140 -8.88 -0.04 3.98
C LEU A 140 -9.66 -1.34 4.23
N GLY A 141 -8.98 -2.48 4.41
CA GLY A 141 -9.63 -3.79 4.53
C GLY A 141 -10.36 -4.22 3.25
N ALA A 142 -9.89 -3.75 2.09
CA ALA A 142 -10.40 -4.09 0.77
C ALA A 142 -9.57 -5.22 0.13
N PRO A 143 -10.15 -6.02 -0.79
CA PRO A 143 -9.37 -6.96 -1.57
C PRO A 143 -8.32 -6.23 -2.42
N VAL A 144 -7.11 -6.78 -2.48
CA VAL A 144 -6.00 -6.20 -3.24
C VAL A 144 -6.32 -6.23 -4.74
N PHE A 145 -6.29 -5.06 -5.38
CA PHE A 145 -6.84 -4.86 -6.73
C PHE A 145 -6.25 -5.79 -7.82
N TRP A 146 -4.94 -6.03 -7.81
CA TRP A 146 -4.27 -6.82 -8.85
C TRP A 146 -4.49 -8.33 -8.72
N LEU A 147 -5.05 -8.80 -7.59
CA LEU A 147 -5.48 -10.20 -7.46
C LEU A 147 -6.73 -10.50 -8.31
N SER A 148 -7.52 -9.46 -8.59
CA SER A 148 -8.76 -9.57 -9.37
C SER A 148 -8.59 -9.12 -10.82
N ASP A 149 -7.64 -8.22 -11.11
CA ASP A 149 -7.36 -7.72 -12.46
C ASP A 149 -5.95 -8.11 -12.93
N THR A 150 -5.83 -9.25 -13.62
CA THR A 150 -4.58 -9.73 -14.21
C THR A 150 -3.99 -8.77 -15.25
N LEU A 151 -4.80 -7.92 -15.89
CA LEU A 151 -4.30 -6.93 -16.86
C LEU A 151 -3.35 -5.93 -16.19
N THR A 152 -3.59 -5.62 -14.91
CA THR A 152 -2.70 -4.76 -14.11
C THR A 152 -1.27 -5.30 -14.08
N LEU A 153 -1.12 -6.62 -13.87
CA LEU A 153 0.20 -7.24 -13.82
C LEU A 153 0.89 -7.21 -15.19
N VAL A 154 0.13 -7.44 -16.26
CA VAL A 154 0.62 -7.34 -17.64
C VAL A 154 1.11 -5.92 -17.94
N LEU A 155 0.38 -4.89 -17.50
CA LEU A 155 0.77 -3.49 -17.68
C LEU A 155 2.00 -3.11 -16.85
N ALA A 156 2.14 -3.65 -15.65
CA ALA A 156 3.35 -3.45 -14.85
C ALA A 156 4.59 -4.07 -15.53
N ILE A 157 4.46 -5.29 -16.07
CA ILE A 157 5.52 -5.94 -16.86
C ILE A 157 5.82 -5.11 -18.11
N ALA A 158 4.79 -4.69 -18.86
CA ALA A 158 4.95 -3.90 -20.07
C ALA A 158 5.64 -2.56 -19.79
N GLY A 159 5.34 -1.89 -18.67
CA GLY A 159 6.01 -0.65 -18.27
C GLY A 159 7.48 -0.87 -17.93
N GLY A 160 7.81 -1.95 -17.20
CA GLY A 160 9.18 -2.35 -16.92
C GLY A 160 9.98 -2.69 -18.19
N LEU A 161 9.38 -3.46 -19.11
CA LEU A 161 9.97 -3.78 -20.42
C LEU A 161 10.17 -2.54 -21.29
N THR A 162 9.21 -1.61 -21.26
CA THR A 162 9.33 -0.33 -21.97
C THR A 162 10.52 0.46 -21.45
N ALA A 163 10.69 0.53 -20.12
CA ALA A 163 11.84 1.17 -19.52
C ALA A 163 13.17 0.48 -19.88
N PHE A 164 13.18 -0.86 -19.95
CA PHE A 164 14.36 -1.64 -20.34
C PHE A 164 14.77 -1.40 -21.80
N LEU A 165 13.84 -1.59 -22.74
CA LEU A 165 14.11 -1.53 -24.18
C LEU A 165 14.37 -0.10 -24.66
N PHE A 166 13.64 0.87 -24.13
CA PHE A 166 13.71 2.27 -24.56
C PHE A 166 14.52 3.13 -23.59
N TYR A 167 15.34 2.54 -22.73
CA TYR A 167 16.10 3.28 -21.72
C TYR A 167 16.89 4.45 -22.30
N ARG A 168 17.52 4.31 -23.47
CA ARG A 168 18.29 5.40 -24.11
C ARG A 168 17.43 6.63 -24.38
N PHE A 169 16.21 6.44 -24.88
CA PHE A 169 15.25 7.51 -25.14
C PHE A 169 14.65 8.04 -23.84
N VAL A 170 14.30 7.14 -22.92
CA VAL A 170 13.66 7.50 -21.66
C VAL A 170 14.63 8.28 -20.77
N SER A 171 15.89 7.85 -20.66
CA SER A 171 16.92 8.42 -19.76
C SER A 171 17.29 9.88 -20.05
N GLN A 172 17.13 10.36 -21.28
CA GLN A 172 17.45 11.73 -21.70
C GLN A 172 16.54 12.80 -21.06
N PHE A 173 15.37 12.45 -20.53
CA PHE A 173 14.32 13.41 -20.11
C PHE A 173 14.14 13.61 -18.59
N ARG A 174 15.21 13.74 -17.78
CA ARG A 174 15.07 13.74 -16.29
C ARG A 174 14.11 12.62 -15.84
N ALA A 175 14.27 11.48 -16.50
CA ALA A 175 13.29 10.45 -16.81
C ALA A 175 12.45 9.89 -15.66
N LEU A 176 12.96 9.96 -14.44
CA LEU A 176 12.30 9.37 -13.28
C LEU A 176 11.20 10.31 -12.74
N ARG A 177 11.43 11.63 -12.76
CA ARG A 177 10.58 12.59 -12.05
C ARG A 177 9.23 12.84 -12.73
N TRP A 178 9.19 12.77 -14.07
CA TRP A 178 7.97 13.07 -14.84
C TRP A 178 6.96 11.91 -14.85
N PRO A 179 7.33 10.66 -15.19
CA PRO A 179 6.44 9.51 -15.04
C PRO A 179 5.97 9.38 -13.59
N ASP A 180 6.86 9.57 -12.62
CA ASP A 180 6.51 9.54 -11.21
C ASP A 180 5.50 10.64 -10.84
N ALA A 181 5.64 11.86 -11.36
CA ALA A 181 4.66 12.93 -11.14
C ALA A 181 3.28 12.62 -11.73
N VAL A 182 3.23 12.00 -12.91
CA VAL A 182 1.97 11.57 -13.55
C VAL A 182 1.33 10.41 -12.78
N GLY A 183 2.11 9.39 -12.42
CA GLY A 183 1.64 8.27 -11.60
C GLY A 183 1.12 8.75 -10.23
N MET A 184 1.89 9.62 -9.58
CA MET A 184 1.55 10.21 -8.28
C MET A 184 0.23 10.98 -8.34
N SER A 185 0.00 11.80 -9.37
CA SER A 185 -1.25 12.56 -9.48
C SER A 185 -2.47 11.68 -9.72
N LEU A 186 -2.34 10.61 -10.53
CA LEU A 186 -3.39 9.63 -10.75
C LEU A 186 -3.72 8.87 -9.46
N PHE A 187 -2.70 8.30 -8.81
CA PHE A 187 -2.87 7.47 -7.62
C PHE A 187 -3.32 8.25 -6.39
N ALA A 188 -2.98 9.55 -6.30
CA ALA A 188 -3.53 10.42 -5.27
C ALA A 188 -5.07 10.45 -5.36
N VAL A 189 -5.59 10.66 -6.56
CA VAL A 189 -7.03 10.79 -6.79
C VAL A 189 -7.72 9.42 -6.77
N THR A 190 -7.16 8.37 -7.37
CA THR A 190 -7.78 7.04 -7.32
C THR A 190 -7.77 6.46 -5.91
N GLY A 191 -6.71 6.71 -5.14
CA GLY A 191 -6.64 6.38 -3.71
C GLY A 191 -7.70 7.11 -2.89
N ALA A 192 -7.86 8.42 -3.13
CA ALA A 192 -8.89 9.23 -2.49
C ALA A 192 -10.32 8.77 -2.87
N ALA A 193 -10.56 8.52 -4.16
CA ALA A 193 -11.83 8.02 -4.69
C ALA A 193 -12.21 6.68 -4.04
N LYS A 194 -11.25 5.75 -3.94
CA LYS A 194 -11.47 4.46 -3.28
C LYS A 194 -11.84 4.63 -1.81
N ALA A 195 -11.05 5.40 -1.05
CA ALA A 195 -11.34 5.64 0.37
C ALA A 195 -12.70 6.31 0.58
N MET A 196 -13.06 7.28 -0.27
CA MET A 196 -14.36 7.95 -0.22
C MET A 196 -15.51 6.98 -0.56
N SER A 197 -15.33 6.09 -1.54
CA SER A 197 -16.33 5.09 -1.92
C SER A 197 -16.66 4.12 -0.79
N LEU A 198 -15.70 3.87 0.11
CA LEU A 198 -15.87 3.05 1.31
C LEU A 198 -16.52 3.82 2.48
N GLY A 199 -16.86 5.09 2.29
CA GLY A 199 -17.57 5.91 3.27
C GLY A 199 -16.65 6.58 4.31
N HIS A 200 -15.35 6.68 4.04
CA HIS A 200 -14.43 7.37 4.95
C HIS A 200 -14.54 8.90 4.86
N GLY A 201 -14.24 9.58 5.98
CA GLY A 201 -14.23 11.04 6.07
C GLY A 201 -12.96 11.69 5.50
N PHE A 202 -12.98 13.02 5.41
CA PHE A 202 -11.95 13.86 4.78
C PHE A 202 -10.50 13.45 5.11
N ILE A 203 -10.15 13.36 6.39
CA ILE A 203 -8.77 13.08 6.83
C ILE A 203 -8.28 11.75 6.26
N VAL A 204 -9.09 10.69 6.39
CA VAL A 204 -8.72 9.36 5.89
C VAL A 204 -8.62 9.36 4.38
N VAL A 205 -9.55 10.01 3.67
CA VAL A 205 -9.54 10.10 2.21
C VAL A 205 -8.26 10.77 1.69
N VAL A 206 -7.88 11.90 2.27
CA VAL A 206 -6.71 12.66 1.86
C VAL A 206 -5.42 11.90 2.18
N ILE A 207 -5.31 11.27 3.35
CA ILE A 207 -4.15 10.45 3.72
C ILE A 207 -4.04 9.21 2.82
N MET A 208 -5.14 8.52 2.56
CA MET A 208 -5.14 7.34 1.68
C MET A 208 -4.71 7.70 0.26
N GLY A 209 -5.15 8.84 -0.27
CA GLY A 209 -4.65 9.35 -1.55
C GLY A 209 -3.12 9.53 -1.53
N ALA A 210 -2.60 10.22 -0.53
CA ALA A 210 -1.15 10.42 -0.39
C ALA A 210 -0.35 9.12 -0.22
N ILE A 211 -0.85 8.17 0.58
CA ILE A 211 -0.22 6.84 0.76
C ILE A 211 -0.21 6.09 -0.57
N THR A 212 -1.34 6.03 -1.27
CA THR A 212 -1.45 5.34 -2.57
C THR A 212 -0.45 5.91 -3.58
N ALA A 213 -0.32 7.25 -3.61
CA ALA A 213 0.56 7.95 -4.51
C ALA A 213 2.05 7.80 -4.19
N SER A 214 2.43 7.70 -2.90
CA SER A 214 3.83 7.79 -2.48
C SER A 214 4.45 6.48 -2.03
N ALA A 215 3.67 5.53 -1.49
CA ALA A 215 4.21 4.30 -0.91
C ALA A 215 4.91 3.42 -1.96
N GLY A 216 4.41 3.39 -3.19
CA GLY A 216 5.05 2.65 -4.28
C GLY A 216 6.44 3.19 -4.64
N GLY A 217 6.55 4.51 -4.82
CA GLY A 217 7.84 5.17 -5.08
C GLY A 217 8.80 5.05 -3.89
N LEU A 218 8.29 5.12 -2.66
CA LEU A 218 9.07 4.89 -1.44
C LEU A 218 9.67 3.48 -1.42
N LEU A 219 8.87 2.44 -1.69
CA LEU A 219 9.35 1.05 -1.76
C LEU A 219 10.45 0.89 -2.81
N ARG A 220 10.24 1.46 -4.00
CA ARG A 220 11.23 1.49 -5.09
C ARG A 220 12.56 2.10 -4.62
N ASP A 221 12.50 3.29 -4.04
CA ASP A 221 13.69 4.06 -3.68
C ASP A 221 14.47 3.36 -2.56
N VAL A 222 13.78 2.84 -1.54
CA VAL A 222 14.40 2.10 -0.43
C VAL A 222 15.10 0.84 -0.94
N ILE A 223 14.45 0.05 -1.80
CA ILE A 223 15.02 -1.20 -2.34
C ILE A 223 16.18 -0.90 -3.29
N ALA A 224 16.12 0.19 -4.05
CA ALA A 224 17.21 0.64 -4.91
C ALA A 224 18.37 1.33 -4.16
N ASN A 225 18.27 1.44 -2.84
CA ASN A 225 19.21 2.15 -1.98
C ASN A 225 19.42 3.61 -2.45
N GLU A 226 18.31 4.30 -2.71
CA GLU A 226 18.22 5.72 -3.05
C GLU A 226 17.46 6.46 -1.95
N GLU A 227 17.74 7.76 -1.80
CA GLU A 227 16.95 8.61 -0.91
C GLU A 227 15.52 8.77 -1.45
N PRO A 228 14.47 8.36 -0.71
CA PRO A 228 13.11 8.38 -1.23
C PRO A 228 12.61 9.78 -1.55
N LEU A 229 11.96 9.97 -2.71
CA LEU A 229 11.42 11.27 -3.14
C LEU A 229 10.48 11.93 -2.12
N VAL A 230 9.77 11.10 -1.35
CA VAL A 230 8.85 11.56 -0.30
C VAL A 230 9.57 12.14 0.94
N LEU A 231 10.79 11.67 1.21
CA LEU A 231 11.63 12.13 2.32
C LEU A 231 12.68 13.14 1.88
N LYS A 232 12.94 13.20 0.57
CA LYS A 232 13.99 14.00 -0.01
C LYS A 232 13.81 15.47 0.32
N GLU A 233 14.87 16.06 0.86
CA GLU A 233 14.84 17.43 1.33
C GLU A 233 14.42 18.42 0.24
N GLY A 234 13.42 19.24 0.56
CA GLY A 234 13.04 20.37 -0.27
C GLY A 234 12.32 20.01 -1.57
N GLU A 235 11.73 18.83 -1.72
CA GLU A 235 10.85 18.53 -2.85
C GLU A 235 9.37 18.49 -2.44
N LEU A 236 8.52 19.23 -3.16
CA LEU A 236 7.07 19.09 -3.02
C LEU A 236 6.63 17.77 -3.67
N TYR A 237 6.39 16.75 -2.86
CA TYR A 237 5.95 15.43 -3.32
C TYR A 237 4.65 14.99 -2.64
N ALA A 238 4.72 14.58 -1.37
CA ALA A 238 3.54 14.20 -0.59
C ALA A 238 2.52 15.35 -0.51
N THR A 239 3.00 16.58 -0.41
CA THR A 239 2.16 17.78 -0.36
C THR A 239 1.32 17.96 -1.62
N CYS A 240 1.86 17.65 -2.80
CA CYS A 240 1.12 17.66 -4.06
C CYS A 240 0.03 16.59 -4.09
N ALA A 241 0.33 15.37 -3.62
CA ALA A 241 -0.64 14.28 -3.52
C ALA A 241 -1.78 14.62 -2.54
N LEU A 242 -1.44 15.18 -1.38
CA LEU A 242 -2.40 15.65 -0.38
C LEU A 242 -3.31 16.74 -0.96
N ALA A 243 -2.74 17.73 -1.67
CA ALA A 243 -3.49 18.80 -2.30
C ALA A 243 -4.48 18.28 -3.35
N GLY A 244 -4.05 17.39 -4.26
CA GLY A 244 -4.93 16.79 -5.26
C GLY A 244 -6.06 15.96 -4.65
N SER A 245 -5.74 15.18 -3.60
CA SER A 245 -6.73 14.37 -2.87
C SER A 245 -7.76 15.25 -2.16
N ALA A 246 -7.32 16.37 -1.57
CA ALA A 246 -8.20 17.33 -0.90
C ALA A 246 -9.12 18.06 -1.90
N VAL A 247 -8.59 18.46 -3.06
CA VAL A 247 -9.40 19.06 -4.13
C VAL A 247 -10.44 18.09 -4.66
N TYR A 248 -10.07 16.82 -4.89
CA TYR A 248 -11.03 15.78 -5.27
C TYR A 248 -12.14 15.63 -4.22
N PHE A 249 -11.78 15.50 -2.94
CA PHE A 249 -12.77 15.37 -1.87
C PHE A 249 -13.71 16.58 -1.81
N GLY A 250 -13.15 17.79 -1.87
CA GLY A 250 -13.90 19.04 -1.83
C GLY A 250 -14.87 19.15 -3.01
N ALA A 251 -14.41 18.85 -4.22
CA ALA A 251 -15.25 18.89 -5.42
C ALA A 251 -16.43 17.93 -5.34
N ILE A 252 -16.20 16.68 -4.92
CA ILE A 252 -17.30 15.71 -4.72
C ILE A 252 -18.25 16.18 -3.60
N SER A 253 -17.72 16.77 -2.54
CA SER A 253 -18.54 17.26 -1.41
C SER A 253 -19.42 18.44 -1.79
N LEU A 254 -18.99 19.27 -2.76
CA LEU A 254 -19.77 20.36 -3.34
C LEU A 254 -20.78 19.90 -4.40
N GLY A 255 -20.85 18.59 -4.68
CA GLY A 255 -21.77 18.02 -5.65
C GLY A 255 -21.28 18.09 -7.10
N ALA A 256 -19.98 18.33 -7.34
CA ALA A 256 -19.43 18.28 -8.68
C ALA A 256 -19.51 16.85 -9.27
N PRO A 257 -19.68 16.71 -10.60
CA PRO A 257 -19.57 15.42 -11.28
C PRO A 257 -18.22 14.75 -11.01
N GLU A 258 -18.22 13.42 -10.89
CA GLU A 258 -17.01 12.65 -10.54
C GLU A 258 -15.86 12.87 -11.52
N ALA A 259 -16.15 12.91 -12.82
CA ALA A 259 -15.14 13.17 -13.85
C ALA A 259 -14.45 14.54 -13.67
N ILE A 260 -15.21 15.58 -13.30
CA ILE A 260 -14.69 16.92 -13.07
C ILE A 260 -13.87 16.96 -11.78
N ALA A 261 -14.38 16.35 -10.70
CA ALA A 261 -13.64 16.26 -9.44
C ALA A 261 -12.31 15.50 -9.62
N PHE A 262 -12.34 14.40 -10.37
CA PHE A 262 -11.18 13.59 -10.68
C PHE A 262 -10.13 14.39 -11.47
N ALA A 263 -10.56 15.03 -12.55
CA ALA A 263 -9.70 15.87 -13.38
C ALA A 263 -9.11 17.05 -12.58
N ALA A 264 -9.91 17.72 -11.74
CA ALA A 264 -9.46 18.83 -10.91
C ALA A 264 -8.42 18.40 -9.86
N GLY A 265 -8.64 17.28 -9.18
CA GLY A 265 -7.69 16.72 -8.22
C GLY A 265 -6.38 16.32 -8.90
N MET A 266 -6.46 15.65 -10.05
CA MET A 266 -5.31 15.19 -10.81
C MET A 266 -4.51 16.37 -11.35
N ALA A 267 -5.18 17.37 -11.93
CA ALA A 267 -4.56 18.59 -12.43
C ALA A 267 -3.87 19.35 -11.28
N THR A 268 -4.49 19.43 -10.11
CA THR A 268 -3.90 20.10 -8.94
C THR A 268 -2.62 19.39 -8.49
N ALA A 269 -2.65 18.06 -8.33
CA ALA A 269 -1.46 17.28 -7.95
C ALA A 269 -0.36 17.36 -9.02
N PHE A 270 -0.72 17.22 -10.29
CA PHE A 270 0.25 17.22 -11.39
C PHE A 270 0.88 18.60 -11.60
N ILE A 271 0.08 19.67 -11.68
CA ILE A 271 0.57 21.03 -11.92
C ILE A 271 1.43 21.50 -10.75
N SER A 272 1.00 21.25 -9.50
CA SER A 272 1.82 21.60 -8.33
C SER A 272 3.17 20.86 -8.34
N ARG A 273 3.19 19.57 -8.70
CA ARG A 273 4.43 18.81 -8.83
C ARG A 273 5.29 19.25 -10.00
N ALA A 274 4.69 19.54 -11.15
CA ALA A 274 5.37 20.06 -12.33
C ALA A 274 6.03 21.41 -12.05
N MET A 275 5.32 22.33 -11.39
CA MET A 275 5.88 23.60 -10.93
C MET A 275 7.05 23.39 -9.98
N ALA A 276 6.95 22.43 -9.05
CA ALA A 276 8.07 22.11 -8.16
C ALA A 276 9.29 21.55 -8.90
N ILE A 277 9.09 20.74 -9.94
CA ILE A 277 10.15 20.18 -10.78
C ILE A 277 10.82 21.25 -11.65
N ILE A 278 10.05 22.18 -12.21
CA ILE A 278 10.54 23.24 -13.12
C ILE A 278 11.22 24.36 -12.33
N PHE A 279 10.54 24.90 -11.31
CA PHE A 279 11.00 26.08 -10.57
C PHE A 279 11.85 25.72 -9.33
N GLY A 280 11.98 24.43 -8.99
CA GLY A 280 12.76 23.99 -7.85
C GLY A 280 12.19 24.43 -6.50
N ILE A 281 10.86 24.51 -6.40
CA ILE A 281 10.14 24.98 -5.20
C ILE A 281 10.39 24.00 -4.04
N LYS A 282 10.79 24.54 -2.89
CA LYS A 282 11.16 23.76 -1.69
C LYS A 282 10.30 24.09 -0.49
N LEU A 283 10.09 23.09 0.36
CA LEU A 283 9.50 23.29 1.69
C LEU A 283 10.51 23.99 2.62
N PRO A 284 10.03 24.81 3.58
CA PRO A 284 10.89 25.48 4.54
C PRO A 284 11.62 24.46 5.43
N ARG A 285 12.89 24.76 5.74
CA ARG A 285 13.76 23.90 6.51
C ARG A 285 13.66 24.23 8.01
N ALA A 286 13.46 23.22 8.84
CA ALA A 286 13.77 23.34 10.26
C ALA A 286 15.30 23.41 10.41
N LYS A 287 15.85 24.59 10.76
CA LYS A 287 17.28 24.74 11.05
C LYS A 287 17.58 24.17 12.43
N GLY A 288 17.78 22.85 12.50
CA GLY A 288 18.43 22.23 13.66
C GLY A 288 19.92 22.51 13.59
N LYS A 289 20.41 23.51 14.34
CA LYS A 289 21.83 23.54 14.70
C LYS A 289 22.01 22.49 15.79
N LEU A 290 22.74 21.42 15.48
CA LEU A 290 23.43 20.59 16.47
C LEU A 290 24.87 21.06 16.54
#